data_AF-A0A0J6YCN6-F1
#
_entry.id   AF-A0A0J6YCN6-F1
#
_cell.length_a   1.000
_cell.length_b   1.000
_cell.length_c   1.000
_cell.angle_alpha   90.00
_cell.angle_beta   90.00
_cell.angle_gamma   90.00
#
_symmetry.space_group_name_H-M   'P 1'
#
loop_
_entity.id
_entity.type
_entity.pdbx_description
1 polymer ?
#
loop_
_entity_poly.entity_id
_entity_poly.type
_entity_poly.pdbx_seq_one_letter_code
_entity_poly.pdbx_strand_id
1 'polypeptide(L)'
;MDTRARSCFGHGGANSFCCRPSLYVERSALNPEIVEFEEALDHYLEEPTCLTSDPFDPLSFDQNVSLDFSTSMAQTRDLGLPQDLDTVLSTLVELVQAPIYTALQTRQVKAWDALMEPNYPALTMKTVKAFMLGWSVWKSRGALRAAYEFLCNLAQFNARLKKKNRPTCKRICDVVPTSTLCNPEDDVDHPPAKGPSSYGALIARSNDFQKRNPVREYHAYCPDGSYLTYQIFAADYPSAGDWPEDDEIWQRVVDFEDVYDMGILVPLEHDFHTEHILEIQTIPLFFEYASRGRFIDTPLDDFEYGDDFTPIPCEFFDYIDKPIIGEDVPPVHPGGIVSQHPSHRIMDVLGSYGNDGHFWLLERHINGMKAILWSGKSPVAASRMEVLEQEENPCEAIANLQGTIAVFNYLNDPSVHRSFMILANRLRKVFKLVEDTYNAQHSPRVRLVRAWDKWFRNLLGNSRFVAERFLEEWIPRMEASVATNPHLDLDQKTQSLAELRKLYIHMHTDIGISMDGYEGN
;
A
#
# COMPACT_ATOMS: atom_id res chain seq x y z
N MET A 1 68.28 -3.39 37.08
CA MET A 1 68.47 -3.14 35.63
C MET A 1 68.45 -4.49 34.94
N ASP A 2 67.50 -4.72 34.04
CA ASP A 2 67.42 -5.96 33.27
C ASP A 2 68.38 -5.86 32.07
N THR A 3 69.48 -6.60 32.12
CA THR A 3 70.50 -6.62 31.07
C THR A 3 70.11 -7.51 29.89
N ARG A 4 68.88 -8.04 29.83
CA ARG A 4 68.44 -9.03 28.82
C ARG A 4 67.20 -8.62 28.02
N ALA A 5 66.74 -7.36 28.10
CA ALA A 5 65.65 -6.89 27.25
C ALA A 5 65.98 -7.03 25.76
N ARG A 6 65.14 -7.76 25.00
CA ARG A 6 65.34 -8.05 23.56
C ARG A 6 65.53 -6.79 22.71
N SER A 7 64.95 -5.66 23.10
CA SER A 7 65.07 -4.36 22.43
C SER A 7 66.47 -3.74 22.52
N CYS A 8 67.34 -4.21 23.42
CA CYS A 8 68.74 -3.77 23.53
C CYS A 8 69.72 -4.78 22.90
N PHE A 9 69.22 -5.89 22.35
CA PHE A 9 70.02 -6.94 21.75
C PHE A 9 70.34 -6.57 20.29
N GLY A 10 71.58 -6.13 20.02
CA GLY A 10 72.05 -5.79 18.67
C GLY A 10 72.62 -4.38 18.49
N HIS A 11 72.52 -3.51 19.49
CA HIS A 11 73.10 -2.16 19.46
C HIS A 11 74.48 -2.05 20.15
N GLY A 12 75.16 -3.18 20.38
CA GLY A 12 76.44 -3.25 21.08
C GLY A 12 77.66 -3.10 20.15
N GLY A 13 78.20 -1.89 20.07
CA GLY A 13 79.55 -1.56 19.61
C GLY A 13 80.26 -0.68 20.64
N ALA A 14 81.46 -0.16 20.35
CA ALA A 14 82.38 0.51 21.30
C ALA A 14 81.86 1.75 22.08
N ASN A 15 80.58 2.11 21.98
CA ASN A 15 79.95 3.20 22.73
C ASN A 15 78.81 2.67 23.61
N SER A 16 78.76 3.09 24.88
CA SER A 16 77.69 2.77 25.81
C SER A 16 76.39 3.51 25.44
N PHE A 17 75.33 2.77 25.10
CA PHE A 17 73.99 3.32 24.87
C PHE A 17 73.10 3.15 26.10
N CYS A 18 72.46 4.22 26.55
CA CYS A 18 71.40 4.15 27.58
C CYS A 18 70.08 3.73 26.92
N CYS A 19 69.71 2.45 27.05
CA CYS A 19 68.35 2.01 26.77
C CYS A 19 67.40 2.52 27.86
N ARG A 20 66.39 3.33 27.50
CA ARG A 20 65.23 3.56 28.36
C ARG A 20 64.21 2.43 28.13
N PRO A 21 63.96 1.53 29.09
CA PRO A 21 62.90 0.55 28.93
C PRO A 21 61.55 1.27 28.91
N SER A 22 60.80 1.14 27.81
CA SER A 22 59.39 1.50 27.77
C SER A 22 58.61 0.43 28.53
N LEU A 23 58.37 0.67 29.81
CA LEU A 23 57.43 -0.12 30.60
C LEU A 23 56.02 0.34 30.23
N TYR A 24 55.28 -0.50 29.52
CA TYR A 24 53.84 -0.36 29.35
C TYR A 24 53.16 -1.52 30.09
N VAL A 25 51.98 -1.25 30.63
CA VAL A 25 51.09 -2.27 31.18
C VAL A 25 49.98 -2.43 30.17
N GLU A 26 49.94 -3.55 29.46
CA GLU A 26 48.78 -3.94 28.67
C GLU A 26 47.61 -4.21 29.64
N ARG A 27 46.53 -3.44 29.49
CA ARG A 27 45.24 -3.74 30.09
C ARG A 27 44.31 -4.20 28.98
N SER A 28 43.91 -5.46 28.99
CA SER A 28 42.86 -5.96 28.12
C SER A 28 41.51 -5.71 28.80
N ALA A 29 40.66 -4.91 28.17
CA ALA A 29 39.25 -4.76 28.53
C ALA A 29 38.38 -5.33 27.39
N LEU A 30 37.18 -5.81 27.72
CA LEU A 30 36.19 -6.15 26.69
C LEU A 30 35.80 -4.86 25.95
N ASN A 31 35.51 -4.94 24.64
CA ASN A 31 34.98 -3.78 23.92
C ASN A 31 33.62 -3.40 24.55
N PRO A 32 33.42 -2.14 24.99
CA PRO A 32 32.17 -1.71 25.61
C PRO A 32 30.93 -1.98 24.74
N GLU A 33 31.04 -1.91 23.41
CA GLU A 33 29.92 -2.20 22.49
C GLU A 33 29.42 -3.65 22.58
N ILE A 34 30.28 -4.58 22.98
CA ILE A 34 29.88 -5.98 23.20
C ILE A 34 29.10 -6.10 24.49
N VAL A 35 29.55 -5.40 25.54
CA VAL A 35 28.90 -5.41 26.86
C VAL A 35 27.53 -4.76 26.76
N GLU A 36 27.45 -3.61 26.11
CA GLU A 36 26.21 -2.86 25.90
C GLU A 36 25.17 -3.68 25.13
N PHE A 37 25.59 -4.36 24.04
CA PHE A 37 24.70 -5.24 23.30
C PHE A 37 24.27 -6.48 24.11
N GLU A 38 25.20 -7.11 24.84
CA GLU A 38 24.90 -8.27 25.69
C GLU A 38 23.89 -7.92 26.78
N GLU A 39 24.09 -6.80 27.49
CA GLU A 39 23.19 -6.33 28.54
C GLU A 39 21.83 -5.90 27.98
N ALA A 40 21.80 -5.17 26.86
CA ALA A 40 20.56 -4.75 26.21
C ALA A 40 19.74 -5.96 25.71
N LEU A 41 20.39 -6.96 25.13
CA LEU A 41 19.71 -8.18 24.68
C LEU A 41 19.18 -8.99 25.85
N ASP A 42 19.96 -9.16 26.92
CA ASP A 42 19.52 -9.90 28.11
C ASP A 42 18.30 -9.23 28.75
N HIS A 43 18.35 -7.92 28.97
CA HIS A 43 17.24 -7.15 29.53
C HIS A 43 16.00 -7.17 28.62
N TYR A 44 16.18 -7.03 27.30
CA TYR A 44 15.09 -7.11 26.33
C TYR A 44 14.40 -8.49 26.35
N LEU A 45 15.15 -9.58 26.56
CA LEU A 45 14.58 -10.93 26.61
C LEU A 45 13.84 -11.21 27.92
N GLU A 46 14.22 -10.57 29.03
CA GLU A 46 13.51 -10.64 30.30
C GLU A 46 12.16 -9.89 30.26
N GLU A 47 12.15 -8.69 29.67
CA GLU A 47 10.95 -7.85 29.52
C GLU A 47 10.84 -7.27 28.11
N PRO A 48 10.29 -8.02 27.13
CA PRO A 48 10.16 -7.55 25.75
C PRO A 48 9.22 -6.34 25.67
N THR A 49 9.81 -5.16 25.48
CA THR A 49 9.06 -3.91 25.36
C THR A 49 9.00 -3.51 23.88
N CYS A 50 7.81 -3.60 23.28
CA CYS A 50 7.53 -3.01 21.97
C CYS A 50 6.48 -1.93 22.11
N LEU A 51 6.56 -0.89 21.27
CA LEU A 51 5.59 0.18 21.30
C LEU A 51 4.23 -0.32 20.81
N THR A 52 3.17 0.15 21.47
CA THR A 52 1.77 -0.13 21.08
C THR A 52 1.34 0.67 19.86
N SER A 53 1.99 1.81 19.61
CA SER A 53 1.87 2.61 18.39
C SER A 53 3.02 2.28 17.43
N ASP A 54 2.76 2.37 16.13
CA ASP A 54 3.76 2.07 15.10
C ASP A 54 4.88 3.15 15.06
N PRO A 55 6.15 2.82 15.41
CA PRO A 55 7.24 3.79 15.40
C PRO A 55 7.68 4.24 14.00
N PHE A 56 7.20 3.56 12.96
CA PHE A 56 7.47 3.90 11.57
C PHE A 56 6.35 4.73 10.94
N ASP A 57 5.31 5.05 11.70
CA ASP A 57 4.28 6.00 11.29
C ASP A 57 4.92 7.39 11.11
N PRO A 58 4.90 7.98 9.90
CA PRO A 58 5.42 9.33 9.64
C PRO A 58 4.78 10.42 10.53
N LEU A 59 3.64 10.14 11.15
CA LEU A 59 2.92 11.05 12.03
C LEU A 59 3.34 10.98 13.50
N SER A 60 4.23 10.04 13.86
CA SER A 60 4.75 9.89 15.23
C SER A 60 5.90 10.86 15.57
N PHE A 61 6.41 11.62 14.61
CA PHE A 61 7.50 12.57 14.81
C PHE A 61 7.01 13.94 15.32
N ASP A 62 7.49 14.33 16.50
CA ASP A 62 7.37 15.69 17.04
C ASP A 62 8.01 16.71 16.08
N GLN A 63 7.24 17.73 15.70
CA GLN A 63 7.55 18.74 14.66
C GLN A 63 8.72 19.69 14.95
N ASN A 64 9.66 19.36 15.86
CA ASN A 64 10.68 20.29 16.35
C ASN A 64 12.13 19.99 15.95
N VAL A 65 12.40 19.04 15.04
CA VAL A 65 13.76 18.81 14.55
C VAL A 65 13.97 19.46 13.18
N SER A 66 14.68 20.57 13.19
CA SER A 66 15.23 21.26 12.01
C SER A 66 16.11 20.30 11.20
N LEU A 67 15.64 19.87 10.02
CA LEU A 67 16.40 19.07 9.08
C LEU A 67 17.39 19.97 8.30
N ASP A 68 18.65 19.98 8.75
CA ASP A 68 19.77 20.50 7.96
C ASP A 68 20.18 19.43 6.94
N PHE A 69 19.87 19.68 5.67
CA PHE A 69 20.03 18.73 4.56
C PHE A 69 21.47 18.75 4.03
N SER A 70 22.44 18.23 4.80
CA SER A 70 23.73 17.83 4.22
C SER A 70 24.48 16.81 5.10
N THR A 71 24.94 15.74 4.43
CA THR A 71 25.95 14.72 4.83
C THR A 71 25.48 13.39 5.46
N SER A 72 25.78 12.31 4.70
CA SER A 72 26.22 10.96 5.14
C SER A 72 25.20 9.96 5.73
N MET A 73 25.23 8.73 5.18
CA MET A 73 24.41 7.53 5.48
C MET A 73 24.58 6.93 6.90
N ALA A 74 24.63 7.73 7.95
CA ALA A 74 24.75 7.25 9.33
C ALA A 74 24.03 8.15 10.34
N GLN A 75 22.87 8.70 9.98
CA GLN A 75 21.97 9.31 10.96
C GLN A 75 20.90 8.29 11.32
N THR A 76 21.06 7.69 12.49
CA THR A 76 20.02 6.98 13.23
C THR A 76 18.78 7.86 13.28
N ARG A 77 17.69 7.43 12.64
CA ARG A 77 16.37 8.00 12.92
C ARG A 77 16.09 7.72 14.38
N ASP A 78 15.98 8.75 15.21
CA ASP A 78 15.56 8.59 16.60
C ASP A 78 14.07 8.21 16.59
N LEU A 79 13.81 6.91 16.71
CA LEU A 79 12.46 6.33 16.67
C LEU A 79 11.76 6.38 18.04
N GLY A 80 12.36 7.03 19.05
CA GLY A 80 11.81 7.06 20.42
C GLY A 80 11.67 5.67 21.06
N LEU A 81 12.43 4.69 20.58
CA LEU A 81 12.40 3.32 21.10
C LEU A 81 13.04 3.25 22.50
N PRO A 82 12.62 2.30 23.35
CA PRO A 82 13.37 1.96 24.55
C PRO A 82 14.84 1.67 24.19
N GLN A 83 15.78 2.19 25.00
CA GLN A 83 17.23 2.15 24.71
C GLN A 83 17.73 0.73 24.38
N ASP A 84 17.24 -0.27 25.11
CA ASP A 84 17.64 -1.67 24.89
C ASP A 84 17.11 -2.20 23.55
N LEU A 85 15.85 -1.88 23.21
CA LEU A 85 15.28 -2.27 21.92
C LEU A 85 16.02 -1.59 20.76
N ASP A 86 16.35 -0.31 20.87
CA ASP A 86 17.10 0.41 19.82
C ASP A 86 18.51 -0.18 19.60
N THR A 87 19.19 -0.49 20.70
CA THR A 87 20.52 -1.12 20.69
C THR A 87 20.48 -2.51 20.04
N VAL A 88 19.51 -3.34 20.42
CA VAL A 88 19.33 -4.68 19.86
C VAL A 88 18.90 -4.61 18.39
N LEU A 89 17.98 -3.71 18.04
CA LEU A 89 17.49 -3.50 16.68
C LEU A 89 18.61 -3.10 15.73
N SER A 90 19.36 -2.06 16.07
CA SER A 90 20.45 -1.53 15.26
C SER A 90 21.54 -2.57 15.06
N THR A 91 21.95 -3.25 16.15
CA THR A 91 22.95 -4.32 16.08
C THR A 91 22.46 -5.50 15.24
N LEU A 92 21.19 -5.90 15.36
CA LEU A 92 20.63 -7.00 14.55
C LEU A 92 20.64 -6.66 13.06
N VAL A 93 20.24 -5.44 12.68
CA VAL A 93 20.28 -4.98 11.28
C VAL A 93 21.69 -5.06 10.72
N GLU A 94 22.68 -4.56 11.46
CA GLU A 94 24.09 -4.62 11.05
C GLU A 94 24.60 -6.05 10.86
N LEU A 95 24.29 -6.95 11.80
CA LEU A 95 24.70 -8.36 11.73
C LEU A 95 24.05 -9.08 10.53
N VAL A 96 22.78 -8.82 10.26
CA VAL A 96 22.08 -9.45 9.13
C VAL A 96 22.62 -8.93 7.79
N GLN A 97 22.91 -7.62 7.69
CA GLN A 97 23.44 -7.00 6.48
C GLN A 97 24.92 -7.31 6.20
N ALA A 98 25.72 -7.57 7.23
CA ALA A 98 27.16 -7.75 7.07
C ALA A 98 27.50 -8.97 6.18
N PRO A 99 28.16 -8.81 5.02
CA PRO A 99 28.49 -9.96 4.16
C PRO A 99 29.51 -10.89 4.82
N ILE A 100 30.43 -10.33 5.63
CA ILE A 100 31.45 -11.04 6.41
C ILE A 100 31.54 -10.36 7.77
N TYR A 101 31.55 -11.14 8.86
CA TYR A 101 31.64 -10.59 10.22
C TYR A 101 33.05 -10.11 10.56
N THR A 102 33.13 -8.92 11.16
CA THR A 102 34.35 -8.45 11.83
C THR A 102 34.61 -9.25 13.12
N ALA A 103 35.77 -9.04 13.76
CA ALA A 103 36.07 -9.66 15.05
C ALA A 103 35.08 -9.24 16.16
N LEU A 104 34.58 -8.00 16.09
CA LEU A 104 33.54 -7.47 16.97
C LEU A 104 32.20 -8.18 16.72
N GLN A 105 31.73 -8.17 15.47
CA GLN A 105 30.47 -8.80 15.08
C GLN A 105 30.48 -10.30 15.36
N THR A 106 31.62 -10.97 15.17
CA THR A 106 31.77 -12.39 15.54
C THR A 106 31.50 -12.64 17.03
N ARG A 107 31.83 -11.69 17.91
CA ARG A 107 31.51 -11.77 19.33
C ARG A 107 30.03 -11.45 19.61
N GLN A 108 29.48 -10.42 18.97
CA GLN A 108 28.03 -10.11 19.07
C GLN A 108 27.16 -11.27 18.57
N VAL A 109 27.55 -11.96 17.50
CA VAL A 109 26.88 -13.18 17.03
C VAL A 109 26.90 -14.28 18.08
N LYS A 110 28.04 -14.48 18.77
CA LYS A 110 28.14 -15.47 19.85
C LYS A 110 27.29 -15.09 21.05
N ALA A 111 27.24 -13.82 21.40
CA ALA A 111 26.37 -13.29 22.45
C ALA A 111 24.89 -13.53 22.12
N TRP A 112 24.48 -13.17 20.90
CA TRP A 112 23.13 -13.44 20.40
C TRP A 112 22.78 -14.92 20.50
N ASP A 113 23.61 -15.81 19.96
CA ASP A 113 23.34 -17.25 19.98
C ASP A 113 23.28 -17.78 21.42
N ALA A 114 24.17 -17.35 22.31
CA ALA A 114 24.20 -17.79 23.70
C ALA A 114 22.96 -17.37 24.51
N LEU A 115 22.43 -16.18 24.28
CA LEU A 115 21.24 -15.66 24.96
C LEU A 115 19.93 -16.16 24.31
N MET A 116 19.91 -16.33 22.99
CA MET A 116 18.73 -16.78 22.26
C MET A 116 18.52 -18.29 22.35
N GLU A 117 19.56 -19.12 22.36
CA GLU A 117 19.41 -20.58 22.34
C GLU A 117 18.57 -21.16 23.51
N PRO A 118 18.71 -20.71 24.77
CA PRO A 118 17.93 -21.23 25.90
C PRO A 118 16.41 -21.06 25.74
N ASN A 119 15.96 -19.89 25.29
CA ASN A 119 14.54 -19.53 25.19
C ASN A 119 13.99 -19.75 23.76
N TYR A 120 14.81 -19.48 22.76
CA TYR A 120 14.48 -19.47 21.33
C TYR A 120 15.51 -20.25 20.47
N PRO A 121 15.64 -21.59 20.62
CA PRO A 121 16.73 -22.36 19.99
C PRO A 121 16.70 -22.45 18.46
N ALA A 122 15.64 -21.98 17.80
CA ALA A 122 15.63 -21.86 16.33
C ALA A 122 16.03 -20.47 15.82
N LEU A 123 16.26 -19.51 16.72
CA LEU A 123 16.62 -18.12 16.38
C LEU A 123 18.13 -17.86 16.49
N THR A 124 18.95 -18.84 16.12
CA THR A 124 20.40 -18.61 15.97
C THR A 124 20.66 -17.61 14.84
N MET A 125 21.70 -16.79 14.95
CA MET A 125 22.04 -15.75 13.99
C MET A 125 22.20 -16.31 12.57
N LYS A 126 22.73 -17.53 12.44
CA LYS A 126 22.81 -18.23 11.15
C LYS A 126 21.42 -18.42 10.52
N THR A 127 20.44 -18.80 11.33
CA THR A 127 19.06 -19.06 10.89
C THR A 127 18.31 -17.75 10.66
N VAL A 128 18.46 -16.80 11.58
CA VAL A 128 17.84 -15.46 11.51
C VAL A 128 18.33 -14.72 10.27
N LYS A 129 19.63 -14.67 10.01
CA LYS A 129 20.19 -14.02 8.82
C LYS A 129 19.70 -14.65 7.52
N ALA A 130 19.70 -15.98 7.43
CA ALA A 130 19.20 -16.67 6.25
C ALA A 130 17.69 -16.40 6.02
N PHE A 131 16.92 -16.30 7.10
CA PHE A 131 15.50 -15.98 7.06
C PHE A 131 15.25 -14.52 6.65
N MET A 132 15.84 -13.56 7.37
CA MET A 132 15.58 -12.13 7.20
C MET A 132 15.97 -11.63 5.81
N LEU A 133 17.12 -12.05 5.26
CA LEU A 133 17.53 -11.69 3.89
C LEU A 133 16.56 -12.24 2.82
N GLY A 134 15.84 -13.32 3.12
CA GLY A 134 14.83 -13.91 2.26
C GLY A 134 13.41 -13.37 2.48
N TRP A 135 13.18 -12.64 3.57
CA TRP A 135 11.86 -12.20 3.98
C TRP A 135 11.40 -10.98 3.17
N SER A 136 10.13 -10.97 2.75
CA SER A 136 9.55 -9.89 1.94
C SER A 136 9.59 -8.55 2.68
N VAL A 137 9.21 -8.52 3.96
CA VAL A 137 9.23 -7.30 4.79
C VAL A 137 10.61 -6.64 4.79
N TRP A 138 11.69 -7.44 4.83
CA TRP A 138 13.06 -6.92 4.76
C TRP A 138 13.37 -6.24 3.43
N LYS A 139 12.83 -6.77 2.33
CA LYS A 139 13.05 -6.26 0.96
C LYS A 139 12.13 -5.09 0.62
N SER A 140 10.86 -5.14 1.03
CA SER A 140 9.84 -4.16 0.65
C SER A 140 9.67 -3.04 1.67
N ARG A 141 9.75 -3.34 2.97
CA ARG A 141 9.59 -2.34 4.06
C ARG A 141 10.91 -1.92 4.70
N GLY A 142 12.02 -2.49 4.23
CA GLY A 142 13.37 -2.17 4.68
C GLY A 142 13.83 -2.94 5.91
N ALA A 143 15.15 -2.95 6.11
CA ALA A 143 15.82 -3.76 7.12
C ALA A 143 15.39 -3.42 8.56
N LEU A 144 15.22 -2.13 8.85
CA LEU A 144 14.86 -1.65 10.19
C LEU A 144 13.45 -2.07 10.59
N ARG A 145 12.48 -1.97 9.68
CA ARG A 145 11.09 -2.40 9.91
C ARG A 145 11.01 -3.91 10.12
N ALA A 146 11.67 -4.67 9.26
CA ALA A 146 11.72 -6.12 9.39
C ALA A 146 12.37 -6.55 10.71
N ALA A 147 13.49 -5.95 11.10
CA ALA A 147 14.13 -6.26 12.36
C ALA A 147 13.24 -5.91 13.57
N TYR A 148 12.50 -4.80 13.52
CA TYR A 148 11.54 -4.43 14.57
C TYR A 148 10.40 -5.44 14.68
N GLU A 149 9.73 -5.77 13.57
CA GLU A 149 8.65 -6.75 13.55
C GLU A 149 9.12 -8.15 14.00
N PHE A 150 10.36 -8.52 13.66
CA PHE A 150 10.99 -9.76 14.09
C PHE A 150 11.20 -9.79 15.62
N LEU A 151 11.82 -8.75 16.17
CA LEU A 151 12.09 -8.63 17.61
C LEU A 151 10.79 -8.61 18.41
N CYS A 152 9.75 -7.92 17.94
CA CYS A 152 8.47 -7.87 18.63
C CYS A 152 7.69 -9.20 18.64
N ASN A 153 8.14 -10.23 17.89
CA ASN A 153 7.42 -11.49 17.74
C ASN A 153 8.33 -12.74 17.87
N LEU A 154 9.37 -12.70 18.72
CA LEU A 154 10.37 -13.78 18.86
C LEU A 154 9.76 -15.19 19.09
N ALA A 155 8.72 -15.31 19.92
CA ALA A 155 8.09 -16.60 20.21
C ALA A 155 7.47 -17.25 18.96
N GLN A 156 6.82 -16.43 18.12
CA GLN A 156 6.20 -16.88 16.88
C GLN A 156 7.26 -17.33 15.87
N PHE A 157 8.31 -16.53 15.67
CA PHE A 157 9.40 -16.86 14.75
C PHE A 157 10.18 -18.10 15.21
N ASN A 158 10.41 -18.28 16.51
CA ASN A 158 11.06 -19.47 17.05
C ASN A 158 10.23 -20.73 16.80
N ALA A 159 8.91 -20.69 17.04
CA ALA A 159 8.02 -21.81 16.76
C ALA A 159 8.00 -22.16 15.25
N ARG A 160 8.03 -21.13 14.39
CA ARG A 160 8.07 -21.27 12.92
C ARG A 160 9.36 -21.93 12.44
N LEU A 161 10.52 -21.48 12.92
CA LEU A 161 11.83 -21.98 12.47
C LEU A 161 12.22 -23.34 13.08
N LYS A 162 11.53 -23.81 14.14
CA LYS A 162 11.70 -25.15 14.73
C LYS A 162 11.13 -26.30 13.87
N LYS A 163 10.14 -26.06 13.01
CA LYS A 163 9.46 -27.11 12.24
C LYS A 163 10.34 -27.59 11.06
N LYS A 164 11.06 -28.72 11.24
CA LYS A 164 11.95 -29.33 10.22
C LYS A 164 11.24 -29.87 8.98
N ASN A 165 9.96 -30.24 9.10
CA ASN A 165 9.07 -30.40 7.96
C ASN A 165 8.28 -29.11 7.88
N ARG A 166 8.47 -28.34 6.81
CA ARG A 166 7.55 -27.25 6.46
C ARG A 166 6.17 -27.89 6.33
N PRO A 167 5.21 -27.67 7.24
CA PRO A 167 3.84 -27.71 6.78
C PRO A 167 3.79 -26.54 5.83
N THR A 168 3.69 -26.79 4.53
CA THR A 168 2.89 -25.87 3.73
C THR A 168 1.55 -25.77 4.46
N CYS A 169 1.32 -24.77 5.32
CA CYS A 169 0.02 -24.11 5.31
C CYS A 169 -0.12 -23.57 3.89
N LYS A 170 -0.51 -24.46 2.98
CA LYS A 170 -1.46 -24.05 1.99
C LYS A 170 -2.72 -23.80 2.82
N ARG A 171 -3.08 -22.54 3.09
CA ARG A 171 -4.51 -22.26 3.02
C ARG A 171 -4.89 -22.69 1.61
N ILE A 172 -6.07 -23.30 1.47
CA ILE A 172 -6.54 -23.85 0.19
C ILE A 172 -6.43 -22.80 -0.93
N CYS A 173 -6.46 -21.51 -0.56
CA CYS A 173 -6.59 -20.37 -1.46
C CYS A 173 -5.31 -19.59 -1.72
N ASP A 174 -4.15 -20.08 -1.28
CA ASP A 174 -2.85 -19.42 -1.46
C ASP A 174 -2.32 -19.45 -2.91
N VAL A 175 -3.10 -20.00 -3.86
CA VAL A 175 -2.69 -20.14 -5.27
C VAL A 175 -3.87 -19.89 -6.20
N VAL A 176 -4.43 -18.68 -6.14
CA VAL A 176 -5.15 -18.16 -7.31
C VAL A 176 -4.25 -17.08 -7.92
N PRO A 177 -3.70 -17.28 -9.12
CA PRO A 177 -2.98 -16.22 -9.82
C PRO A 177 -3.90 -14.99 -9.92
N THR A 178 -3.43 -13.82 -9.49
CA THR A 178 -4.21 -12.58 -9.57
C THR A 178 -4.59 -12.25 -11.02
N SER A 179 -3.81 -12.74 -12.00
CA SER A 179 -4.15 -12.71 -13.42
C SER A 179 -5.43 -13.45 -13.81
N THR A 180 -5.94 -14.36 -12.97
CA THR A 180 -7.21 -15.07 -13.15
C THR A 180 -8.37 -14.46 -12.35
N LEU A 181 -8.08 -13.50 -11.48
CA LEU A 181 -9.04 -12.83 -10.61
C LEU A 181 -9.30 -11.41 -11.15
N CYS A 182 -10.54 -11.12 -11.53
CA CYS A 182 -10.91 -9.93 -12.31
C CYS A 182 -10.14 -9.83 -13.64
N ASN A 183 -10.64 -10.53 -14.66
CA ASN A 183 -10.09 -10.40 -16.00
C ASN A 183 -10.46 -9.00 -16.54
N PRO A 184 -9.51 -8.18 -17.02
CA PRO A 184 -9.77 -6.87 -17.63
C PRO A 184 -10.77 -6.91 -18.81
N GLU A 185 -11.10 -8.10 -19.30
CA GLU A 185 -12.14 -8.30 -20.30
C GLU A 185 -13.57 -7.98 -19.78
N ASP A 186 -13.75 -7.88 -18.45
CA ASP A 186 -15.04 -7.51 -17.82
C ASP A 186 -15.23 -6.00 -17.65
N ASP A 187 -14.21 -5.16 -17.91
CA ASP A 187 -14.32 -3.71 -17.91
C ASP A 187 -13.73 -3.05 -19.17
N VAL A 188 -14.62 -2.61 -20.06
CA VAL A 188 -14.27 -1.89 -21.30
C VAL A 188 -13.55 -0.57 -21.02
N ASP A 189 -13.69 -0.04 -19.80
CA ASP A 189 -13.14 1.24 -19.34
C ASP A 189 -11.79 1.12 -18.61
N HIS A 190 -11.25 -0.10 -18.52
CA HIS A 190 -9.99 -0.43 -17.86
C HIS A 190 -9.12 -1.37 -18.73
N PRO A 191 -8.48 -0.86 -19.80
CA PRO A 191 -7.53 -1.67 -20.54
C PRO A 191 -6.37 -2.09 -19.61
N PRO A 192 -5.93 -3.34 -19.64
CA PRO A 192 -4.84 -3.79 -18.78
C PRO A 192 -3.59 -2.94 -19.02
N ALA A 193 -2.92 -2.56 -17.93
CA ALA A 193 -1.50 -2.24 -18.01
C ALA A 193 -0.82 -3.47 -18.65
N LYS A 194 -0.09 -3.26 -19.75
CA LYS A 194 0.65 -4.35 -20.38
C LYS A 194 1.54 -4.99 -19.30
N GLY A 195 1.27 -6.25 -18.97
CA GLY A 195 2.17 -7.03 -18.13
C GLY A 195 3.57 -7.11 -18.75
N PRO A 196 4.59 -7.52 -17.97
CA PRO A 196 5.94 -7.71 -18.50
C PRO A 196 5.86 -8.67 -19.68
N SER A 197 6.16 -8.14 -20.86
CA SER A 197 6.37 -8.89 -22.09
C SER A 197 7.35 -10.02 -21.79
N SER A 198 6.87 -11.26 -21.76
CA SER A 198 7.76 -12.41 -21.77
C SER A 198 8.69 -12.28 -22.98
N TYR A 199 9.99 -12.29 -22.70
CA TYR A 199 11.03 -12.18 -23.71
C TYR A 199 10.88 -13.30 -24.74
N GLY A 200 10.49 -12.95 -25.97
CA GLY A 200 10.31 -13.92 -27.05
C GLY A 200 10.22 -13.25 -28.42
N ALA A 201 11.39 -13.03 -29.02
CA ALA A 201 11.63 -12.66 -30.42
C ALA A 201 11.49 -11.17 -30.81
N LEU A 202 12.68 -10.57 -30.97
CA LEU A 202 12.98 -9.46 -31.86
C LEU A 202 12.36 -9.69 -33.25
N ILE A 203 11.19 -9.12 -33.52
CA ILE A 203 10.82 -8.72 -34.88
C ILE A 203 10.34 -7.27 -34.80
N ALA A 204 11.23 -6.37 -35.23
CA ALA A 204 10.89 -5.02 -35.57
C ALA A 204 9.70 -5.01 -36.54
N ARG A 205 8.55 -4.54 -36.07
CA ARG A 205 7.57 -3.87 -36.91
C ARG A 205 7.22 -2.54 -36.26
N SER A 206 7.64 -1.53 -36.98
CA SER A 206 7.44 -0.11 -36.78
C SER A 206 5.97 0.27 -36.64
N ASN A 207 5.74 1.31 -35.84
CA ASN A 207 4.58 2.20 -35.80
C ASN A 207 3.32 1.64 -35.12
N ASP A 208 3.27 1.77 -33.80
CA ASP A 208 2.12 2.37 -33.10
C ASP A 208 2.49 2.65 -31.63
N PHE A 209 3.17 3.78 -31.41
CA PHE A 209 3.25 4.44 -30.12
C PHE A 209 2.02 5.34 -30.00
N GLN A 210 0.96 4.90 -29.32
CA GLN A 210 0.00 5.73 -28.55
C GLN A 210 -1.22 4.88 -28.16
N LYS A 211 -1.39 4.64 -26.86
CA LYS A 211 -2.69 4.48 -26.17
C LYS A 211 -2.38 4.52 -24.66
N ARG A 212 -2.13 5.73 -24.13
CA ARG A 212 -2.05 5.98 -22.66
C ARG A 212 -3.05 7.03 -22.17
N ASN A 213 -3.72 7.76 -23.07
CA ASN A 213 -4.87 8.62 -22.71
C ASN A 213 -6.16 7.99 -23.23
N PRO A 214 -6.85 7.12 -22.45
CA PRO A 214 -8.19 6.72 -22.80
C PRO A 214 -9.07 7.98 -22.78
N VAL A 215 -9.48 8.41 -23.96
CA VAL A 215 -10.53 9.41 -24.11
C VAL A 215 -11.77 8.84 -23.44
N ARG A 216 -12.27 9.49 -22.39
CA ARG A 216 -13.50 9.05 -21.72
C ARG A 216 -14.65 9.90 -22.22
N GLU A 217 -15.66 9.23 -22.76
CA GLU A 217 -16.88 9.87 -23.23
C GLU A 217 -17.93 9.91 -22.12
N TYR A 218 -18.73 10.97 -22.07
CA TYR A 218 -19.91 11.05 -21.22
C TYR A 218 -21.04 11.78 -21.93
N HIS A 219 -22.27 11.49 -21.50
CA HIS A 219 -23.47 12.12 -22.04
C HIS A 219 -24.03 13.16 -21.05
N ALA A 220 -24.17 14.40 -21.50
CA ALA A 220 -24.93 15.41 -20.77
C ALA A 220 -26.36 15.47 -21.30
N TYR A 221 -27.33 15.19 -20.44
CA TYR A 221 -28.75 15.14 -20.80
C TYR A 221 -29.39 16.51 -20.72
N CYS A 222 -30.09 16.88 -21.79
CA CYS A 222 -30.82 18.13 -21.90
C CYS A 222 -32.27 17.97 -21.42
N PRO A 223 -32.98 19.06 -21.08
CA PRO A 223 -34.36 19.01 -20.57
C PRO A 223 -35.38 18.39 -21.54
N ASP A 224 -35.09 18.38 -22.84
CA ASP A 224 -35.93 17.78 -23.88
C ASP A 224 -35.73 16.26 -24.04
N GLY A 225 -34.83 15.66 -23.25
CA GLY A 225 -34.47 14.25 -23.32
C GLY A 225 -33.40 13.91 -24.35
N SER A 226 -32.93 14.90 -25.13
CA SER A 226 -31.73 14.75 -25.95
C SER A 226 -30.46 14.74 -25.08
N TYR A 227 -29.32 14.36 -25.67
CA TYR A 227 -28.04 14.44 -24.99
C TYR A 227 -26.94 14.99 -25.92
N LEU A 228 -25.95 15.63 -25.30
CA LEU A 228 -24.70 16.04 -25.92
C LEU A 228 -23.58 15.09 -25.45
N THR A 229 -22.73 14.66 -26.37
CA THR A 229 -21.57 13.81 -26.05
C THR A 229 -20.33 14.68 -25.88
N TYR A 230 -19.64 14.48 -24.77
CA TYR A 230 -18.41 15.18 -24.44
C TYR A 230 -17.28 14.20 -24.14
N GLN A 231 -16.06 14.71 -24.20
CA GLN A 231 -14.84 13.95 -23.95
C GLN A 231 -14.04 14.62 -22.85
N ILE A 232 -13.44 13.81 -21.98
CA ILE A 232 -12.45 14.26 -21.01
C ILE A 232 -11.22 13.35 -21.07
N PHE A 233 -10.05 13.96 -20.93
CA PHE A 233 -8.76 13.30 -21.09
C PHE A 233 -8.07 13.17 -19.74
N ALA A 234 -7.64 11.97 -19.38
CA ALA A 234 -6.75 11.80 -18.23
C ALA A 234 -5.48 12.62 -18.42
N ALA A 235 -4.94 13.16 -17.33
CA ALA A 235 -3.58 13.68 -17.35
C ALA A 235 -2.62 12.50 -17.52
N ASP A 236 -1.47 12.72 -18.15
CA ASP A 236 -0.45 11.67 -18.25
C ASP A 236 0.12 11.36 -16.84
N TYR A 237 0.32 10.08 -16.53
CA TYR A 237 0.87 9.60 -15.26
C TYR A 237 1.84 8.40 -15.46
N PRO A 238 2.76 8.14 -14.52
CA PRO A 238 3.65 6.98 -14.57
C PRO A 238 2.88 5.67 -14.35
N SER A 239 3.19 4.64 -15.14
CA SER A 239 2.74 3.28 -14.81
C SER A 239 3.63 2.65 -13.74
N ALA A 240 3.19 1.56 -13.09
CA ALA A 240 3.92 0.95 -11.98
C ALA A 240 5.40 0.62 -12.31
N GLY A 241 5.68 0.19 -13.54
CA GLY A 241 7.04 -0.09 -14.01
C GLY A 241 7.84 1.11 -14.51
N ASP A 242 7.22 2.29 -14.62
CA ASP A 242 7.90 3.53 -15.02
C ASP A 242 8.53 4.26 -13.81
N TRP A 243 8.20 3.85 -12.57
CA TRP A 243 8.74 4.44 -11.35
C TRP A 243 10.20 3.99 -11.10
N PRO A 244 11.11 4.92 -10.71
CA PRO A 244 12.47 4.57 -10.30
C PRO A 244 12.48 3.59 -9.12
N GLU A 245 13.47 2.69 -9.04
CA GLU A 245 13.58 1.71 -7.95
C GLU A 245 13.81 2.34 -6.57
N ASP A 246 14.36 3.55 -6.53
CA ASP A 246 14.64 4.32 -5.31
C ASP A 246 13.55 5.37 -4.98
N ASP A 247 12.46 5.37 -5.74
CA ASP A 247 11.34 6.29 -5.56
C ASP A 247 10.55 6.00 -4.27
N GLU A 248 10.04 7.05 -3.62
CA GLU A 248 9.27 6.94 -2.40
C GLU A 248 7.91 6.23 -2.58
N ILE A 249 7.42 6.09 -3.83
CA ILE A 249 6.22 5.31 -4.16
C ILE A 249 6.30 3.86 -3.68
N TRP A 250 7.51 3.28 -3.61
CA TRP A 250 7.73 1.92 -3.11
C TRP A 250 7.55 1.79 -1.59
N GLN A 251 7.41 2.91 -0.88
CA GLN A 251 6.96 2.94 0.52
C GLN A 251 5.43 2.98 0.63
N ARG A 252 4.72 3.17 -0.49
CA ARG A 252 3.26 3.31 -0.60
C ARG A 252 2.67 2.16 -1.42
N VAL A 253 3.07 0.93 -1.07
CA VAL A 253 2.56 -0.29 -1.69
C VAL A 253 1.56 -0.95 -0.76
N VAL A 254 0.36 -1.18 -1.27
CA VAL A 254 -0.68 -1.95 -0.58
C VAL A 254 -0.95 -3.25 -1.32
N ASP A 255 -0.94 -4.32 -0.56
CA ASP A 255 -1.28 -5.67 -0.96
C ASP A 255 -2.19 -6.26 0.14
N PHE A 256 -2.79 -7.42 -0.11
CA PHE A 256 -3.42 -8.20 0.94
C PHE A 256 -2.42 -8.39 2.09
N GLU A 257 -2.85 -8.00 3.30
CA GLU A 257 -2.05 -8.14 4.52
C GLU A 257 -1.64 -9.60 4.81
N ASP A 258 -2.24 -10.55 4.09
CA ASP A 258 -2.07 -11.97 4.31
C ASP A 258 -2.38 -12.86 3.07
N VAL A 259 -1.55 -12.78 2.02
CA VAL A 259 -1.41 -13.92 1.08
C VAL A 259 -0.42 -14.94 1.63
N TYR A 260 0.38 -14.56 2.62
CA TYR A 260 1.53 -15.33 3.09
C TYR A 260 1.83 -15.17 4.60
N ASP A 261 0.88 -15.49 5.49
CA ASP A 261 1.22 -15.82 6.88
C ASP A 261 1.98 -17.16 7.03
N MET A 262 2.71 -17.56 5.98
CA MET A 262 3.93 -18.34 6.13
C MET A 262 4.79 -18.30 4.87
N GLY A 263 5.61 -17.25 4.79
CA GLY A 263 6.69 -17.13 3.82
C GLY A 263 7.46 -18.44 3.58
N ILE A 264 7.45 -18.86 2.33
CA ILE A 264 8.60 -19.16 1.46
C ILE A 264 8.16 -19.10 -0.01
N LEU A 265 8.84 -18.22 -0.76
CA LEU A 265 9.19 -18.23 -2.20
C LEU A 265 8.14 -18.64 -3.25
N VAL A 266 7.59 -17.62 -3.92
CA VAL A 266 7.55 -17.52 -5.39
C VAL A 266 8.08 -16.11 -5.76
N PRO A 267 8.81 -15.91 -6.87
CA PRO A 267 9.42 -14.62 -7.20
C PRO A 267 8.36 -13.52 -7.30
N LEU A 268 8.71 -12.32 -6.83
CA LEU A 268 8.01 -11.06 -7.12
C LEU A 268 7.99 -10.82 -8.64
N GLU A 269 7.07 -11.46 -9.35
CA GLU A 269 6.30 -10.79 -10.40
C GLU A 269 4.99 -10.39 -9.71
N HIS A 270 4.96 -9.26 -9.02
CA HIS A 270 3.71 -8.74 -8.46
C HIS A 270 3.19 -7.65 -9.40
N ASP A 271 1.98 -7.90 -9.88
CA ASP A 271 1.21 -7.14 -10.84
C ASP A 271 0.61 -5.91 -10.14
N PHE A 272 1.46 -4.94 -9.79
CA PHE A 272 1.02 -3.70 -9.17
C PHE A 272 0.59 -2.69 -10.21
N HIS A 273 -0.44 -1.91 -9.89
CA HIS A 273 -0.90 -0.79 -10.69
C HIS A 273 -0.65 0.52 -9.94
N THR A 274 -0.24 1.55 -10.68
CA THR A 274 -0.29 2.92 -10.17
C THR A 274 -1.75 3.32 -10.03
N GLU A 275 -2.14 3.53 -8.78
CA GLU A 275 -3.51 3.60 -8.34
C GLU A 275 -3.99 5.04 -8.21
N HIS A 276 -5.05 5.38 -8.96
CA HIS A 276 -5.85 6.56 -8.76
C HIS A 276 -6.88 6.32 -7.64
N ILE A 277 -6.53 6.70 -6.40
CA ILE A 277 -7.40 6.48 -5.23
C ILE A 277 -8.85 6.92 -5.52
N LEU A 278 -9.04 8.12 -6.07
CA LEU A 278 -10.26 8.50 -6.78
C LEU A 278 -10.16 8.07 -8.24
N GLU A 279 -11.03 7.12 -8.62
CA GLU A 279 -11.06 6.58 -9.97
C GLU A 279 -11.26 7.64 -11.05
N ILE A 280 -10.57 7.52 -12.19
CA ILE A 280 -10.68 8.49 -13.30
C ILE A 280 -12.12 8.53 -13.83
N GLN A 281 -12.83 7.38 -13.85
CA GLN A 281 -14.24 7.33 -14.27
C GLN A 281 -15.19 8.12 -13.36
N THR A 282 -14.75 8.57 -12.19
CA THR A 282 -15.57 9.39 -11.28
C THR A 282 -16.10 10.64 -11.98
N ILE A 283 -15.30 11.31 -12.82
CA ILE A 283 -15.68 12.56 -13.47
C ILE A 283 -16.75 12.37 -14.55
N PRO A 284 -16.56 11.51 -15.57
CA PRO A 284 -17.61 11.29 -16.56
C PRO A 284 -18.89 10.75 -15.93
N LEU A 285 -18.79 9.86 -14.94
CA LEU A 285 -19.94 9.36 -14.20
C LEU A 285 -20.68 10.49 -13.48
N PHE A 286 -19.96 11.32 -12.72
CA PHE A 286 -20.55 12.48 -12.05
C PHE A 286 -21.25 13.41 -13.04
N PHE A 287 -20.60 13.78 -14.14
CA PHE A 287 -21.16 14.71 -15.11
C PHE A 287 -22.45 14.19 -15.75
N GLU A 288 -22.52 12.90 -16.07
CA GLU A 288 -23.73 12.28 -16.57
C GLU A 288 -24.88 12.39 -15.57
N TYR A 289 -24.67 11.97 -14.32
CA TYR A 289 -25.69 12.03 -13.26
C TYR A 289 -26.04 13.48 -12.87
N ALA A 290 -25.05 14.38 -12.89
CA ALA A 290 -25.22 15.79 -12.62
C ALA A 290 -26.15 16.45 -13.63
N SER A 291 -26.00 16.11 -14.92
CA SER A 291 -26.86 16.62 -15.99
C SER A 291 -28.32 16.17 -15.87
N ARG A 292 -28.55 15.01 -15.25
CA ARG A 292 -29.89 14.45 -15.02
C ARG A 292 -30.52 14.92 -13.70
N GLY A 293 -29.71 15.44 -12.77
CA GLY A 293 -30.15 15.74 -11.41
C GLY A 293 -30.42 14.50 -10.57
N ARG A 294 -29.72 13.39 -10.84
CA ARG A 294 -30.03 12.08 -10.25
C ARG A 294 -28.86 11.49 -9.48
N PHE A 295 -29.18 10.53 -8.63
CA PHE A 295 -28.24 9.66 -7.94
C PHE A 295 -27.99 8.36 -8.70
N ILE A 296 -26.90 7.66 -8.38
CA ILE A 296 -26.67 6.29 -8.86
C ILE A 296 -27.76 5.42 -8.23
N ASP A 297 -28.50 4.67 -9.05
CA ASP A 297 -29.71 3.94 -8.66
C ASP A 297 -29.42 2.97 -7.49
N THR A 298 -29.68 3.43 -6.27
CA THR A 298 -29.61 2.63 -5.05
C THR A 298 -31.04 2.49 -4.49
N PRO A 299 -31.52 1.29 -4.13
CA PRO A 299 -32.73 1.11 -3.34
C PRO A 299 -32.47 1.38 -1.84
N LEU A 300 -31.72 2.44 -1.52
CA LEU A 300 -31.50 2.85 -0.13
C LEU A 300 -32.65 3.79 0.28
N ASP A 301 -33.76 3.18 0.68
CA ASP A 301 -34.89 3.87 1.32
C ASP A 301 -34.49 4.52 2.67
N ASP A 302 -33.31 4.19 3.21
CA ASP A 302 -32.83 4.59 4.54
C ASP A 302 -31.83 5.76 4.56
N PHE A 303 -31.33 6.22 3.40
CA PHE A 303 -30.59 7.48 3.36
C PHE A 303 -31.50 8.59 2.87
N GLU A 304 -31.82 9.52 3.76
CA GLU A 304 -32.48 10.79 3.46
C GLU A 304 -31.53 11.70 2.63
N TYR A 305 -31.10 11.25 1.45
CA TYR A 305 -30.56 12.11 0.40
C TYR A 305 -31.72 12.92 -0.19
N GLY A 306 -32.43 13.67 0.67
CA GLY A 306 -33.72 14.29 0.35
C GLY A 306 -33.69 15.04 -0.97
N ASP A 307 -34.75 14.87 -1.77
CA ASP A 307 -34.99 15.37 -3.13
C ASP A 307 -33.77 15.37 -4.10
N ASP A 308 -34.00 14.90 -5.33
CA ASP A 308 -33.12 15.10 -6.50
C ASP A 308 -32.45 16.49 -6.46
N PHE A 309 -31.17 16.58 -6.82
CA PHE A 309 -30.52 17.89 -6.92
C PHE A 309 -30.84 18.54 -8.26
N THR A 310 -30.85 19.88 -8.32
CA THR A 310 -31.15 20.61 -9.55
C THR A 310 -30.23 20.15 -10.69
N PRO A 311 -30.77 19.65 -11.82
CA PRO A 311 -29.97 19.23 -12.95
C PRO A 311 -29.05 20.34 -13.44
N ILE A 312 -27.80 19.99 -13.76
CA ILE A 312 -26.85 20.91 -14.38
C ILE A 312 -27.20 21.00 -15.87
N PRO A 313 -27.46 22.19 -16.44
CA PRO A 313 -27.84 22.33 -17.84
C PRO A 313 -26.81 21.69 -18.78
N CYS A 314 -27.24 21.00 -19.84
CA CYS A 314 -26.33 20.25 -20.70
C CYS A 314 -25.31 21.15 -21.43
N GLU A 315 -25.65 22.42 -21.67
CA GLU A 315 -24.77 23.45 -22.25
C GLU A 315 -23.68 23.93 -21.28
N PHE A 316 -23.81 23.70 -19.98
CA PHE A 316 -22.75 23.99 -19.01
C PHE A 316 -21.48 23.19 -19.35
N PHE A 317 -21.64 21.96 -19.81
CA PHE A 317 -20.53 21.04 -20.07
C PHE A 317 -19.67 21.46 -21.26
N ASP A 318 -20.18 22.31 -22.18
CA ASP A 318 -19.37 22.97 -23.21
C ASP A 318 -18.22 23.81 -22.62
N TYR A 319 -18.36 24.27 -21.38
CA TYR A 319 -17.39 25.15 -20.74
C TYR A 319 -16.31 24.39 -19.97
N ILE A 320 -16.44 23.07 -19.82
CA ILE A 320 -15.44 22.24 -19.14
C ILE A 320 -14.12 22.23 -19.90
N ASP A 321 -14.16 22.29 -21.23
CA ASP A 321 -12.94 22.32 -22.06
C ASP A 321 -12.66 23.70 -22.68
N LYS A 322 -13.42 24.74 -22.31
CA LYS A 322 -13.15 26.12 -22.76
C LYS A 322 -12.24 26.85 -21.77
N PRO A 323 -11.42 27.80 -22.24
CA PRO A 323 -10.56 28.62 -21.39
C PRO A 323 -11.37 29.69 -20.65
N ILE A 324 -12.16 29.28 -19.66
CA ILE A 324 -13.02 30.20 -18.88
C ILE A 324 -12.30 30.78 -17.65
N ILE A 325 -11.27 30.10 -17.16
CA ILE A 325 -10.52 30.51 -15.98
C ILE A 325 -9.44 31.52 -16.40
N GLY A 326 -9.26 32.60 -15.62
CA GLY A 326 -8.22 33.60 -15.88
C GLY A 326 -6.80 33.03 -15.78
N GLU A 327 -5.87 33.54 -16.59
CA GLU A 327 -4.46 33.12 -16.58
C GLU A 327 -3.76 33.42 -15.24
N ASP A 328 -4.24 34.44 -14.53
CA ASP A 328 -3.74 34.90 -13.24
C ASP A 328 -4.32 34.11 -12.05
N VAL A 329 -5.29 33.23 -12.29
CA VAL A 329 -5.90 32.42 -11.23
C VAL A 329 -4.97 31.28 -10.85
N PRO A 330 -4.44 31.24 -9.61
CA PRO A 330 -3.49 30.22 -9.19
C PRO A 330 -4.14 28.82 -9.11
N PRO A 331 -3.34 27.74 -9.02
CA PRO A 331 -3.85 26.40 -8.79
C PRO A 331 -4.59 26.31 -7.44
N VAL A 332 -5.59 25.42 -7.34
CA VAL A 332 -6.38 25.27 -6.10
C VAL A 332 -5.68 24.44 -5.03
N HIS A 333 -4.50 23.88 -5.34
CA HIS A 333 -3.66 23.11 -4.42
C HIS A 333 -2.17 23.29 -4.73
N PRO A 334 -1.29 23.05 -3.74
CA PRO A 334 0.15 23.01 -3.97
C PRO A 334 0.53 21.99 -5.05
N GLY A 335 1.49 22.34 -5.90
CA GLY A 335 1.95 21.49 -7.01
C GLY A 335 1.01 21.41 -8.21
N GLY A 336 -0.21 21.96 -8.13
CA GLY A 336 -1.17 21.89 -9.22
C GLY A 336 -0.82 22.75 -10.43
N ILE A 337 -1.40 22.42 -11.57
CA ILE A 337 -1.16 23.15 -12.82
C ILE A 337 -1.89 24.50 -12.88
N VAL A 338 -1.28 25.46 -13.59
CA VAL A 338 -1.95 26.70 -14.01
C VAL A 338 -2.53 26.45 -15.41
N SER A 339 -3.85 26.30 -15.50
CA SER A 339 -4.57 26.11 -16.76
C SER A 339 -5.82 26.99 -16.80
N GLN A 340 -6.18 27.50 -17.97
CA GLN A 340 -7.46 28.21 -18.16
C GLN A 340 -8.64 27.24 -18.36
N HIS A 341 -8.34 25.98 -18.66
CA HIS A 341 -9.32 24.93 -18.95
C HIS A 341 -9.70 24.18 -17.66
N PRO A 342 -10.98 24.15 -17.27
CA PRO A 342 -11.46 23.34 -16.15
C PRO A 342 -11.06 21.87 -16.24
N SER A 343 -11.18 21.26 -17.42
CA SER A 343 -10.84 19.85 -17.70
C SER A 343 -9.43 19.50 -17.23
N HIS A 344 -8.44 20.31 -17.58
CA HIS A 344 -7.05 20.10 -17.17
C HIS A 344 -6.89 20.18 -15.64
N ARG A 345 -7.52 21.16 -14.98
CA ARG A 345 -7.42 21.30 -13.51
C ARG A 345 -8.12 20.16 -12.78
N ILE A 346 -9.22 19.66 -13.31
CA ILE A 346 -9.94 18.49 -12.76
C ILE A 346 -9.05 17.25 -12.84
N MET A 347 -8.47 16.99 -14.01
CA MET A 347 -7.73 15.75 -14.25
C MET A 347 -6.35 15.76 -13.61
N ASP A 348 -5.72 16.94 -13.43
CA ASP A 348 -4.49 17.08 -12.64
C ASP A 348 -4.71 16.69 -11.17
N VAL A 349 -5.85 17.03 -10.58
CA VAL A 349 -6.17 16.65 -9.20
C VAL A 349 -6.20 15.13 -9.04
N LEU A 350 -6.72 14.39 -10.02
CA LEU A 350 -6.82 12.92 -9.94
C LEU A 350 -5.47 12.21 -10.02
N GLY A 351 -4.42 12.92 -10.42
CA GLY A 351 -3.06 12.41 -10.50
C GLY A 351 -2.45 12.67 -11.87
N SER A 352 -1.21 13.16 -11.88
CA SER A 352 -0.43 13.44 -13.09
C SER A 352 1.05 13.27 -12.79
N TYR A 353 1.93 13.32 -13.80
CA TYR A 353 3.39 13.43 -13.57
C TYR A 353 3.79 14.63 -12.69
N GLY A 354 2.99 15.70 -12.66
CA GLY A 354 3.26 16.89 -11.84
C GLY A 354 2.59 16.87 -10.47
N ASN A 355 1.60 15.99 -10.26
CA ASN A 355 0.84 15.83 -9.02
C ASN A 355 0.71 14.33 -8.71
N ASP A 356 1.84 13.72 -8.40
CA ASP A 356 2.01 12.28 -8.24
C ASP A 356 2.03 11.85 -6.75
N GLY A 357 2.15 12.81 -5.83
CA GLY A 357 2.30 12.58 -4.40
C GLY A 357 1.12 11.92 -3.69
N HIS A 358 0.03 11.60 -4.39
CA HIS A 358 -1.10 10.82 -3.85
C HIS A 358 -1.32 9.50 -4.59
N PHE A 359 -0.42 9.10 -5.48
CA PHE A 359 -0.42 7.75 -6.02
C PHE A 359 -0.02 6.72 -4.96
N TRP A 360 -0.57 5.53 -5.13
CA TRP A 360 -0.21 4.31 -4.42
C TRP A 360 0.07 3.21 -5.45
N LEU A 361 0.83 2.20 -5.05
CA LEU A 361 0.89 0.95 -5.81
C LEU A 361 -0.09 -0.02 -5.16
N LEU A 362 -1.13 -0.39 -5.90
CA LEU A 362 -2.15 -1.32 -5.42
C LEU A 362 -2.08 -2.62 -6.22
N GLU A 363 -2.24 -3.74 -5.51
CA GLU A 363 -2.36 -5.05 -6.13
C GLU A 363 -3.55 -5.06 -7.13
N ARG A 364 -3.32 -5.63 -8.32
CA ARG A 364 -4.25 -5.60 -9.47
C ARG A 364 -5.66 -6.09 -9.14
N HIS A 365 -5.82 -7.15 -8.37
CA HIS A 365 -7.14 -7.67 -8.04
C HIS A 365 -7.92 -6.69 -7.18
N ILE A 366 -7.29 -6.08 -6.17
CA ILE A 366 -7.94 -5.04 -5.34
C ILE A 366 -8.28 -3.81 -6.21
N ASN A 367 -7.35 -3.38 -7.06
CA ASN A 367 -7.55 -2.24 -7.98
C ASN A 367 -8.73 -2.49 -8.94
N GLY A 368 -8.79 -3.67 -9.57
CA GLY A 368 -9.89 -4.04 -10.46
C GLY A 368 -11.24 -4.14 -9.75
N MET A 369 -11.27 -4.76 -8.57
CA MET A 369 -12.48 -4.82 -7.72
C MET A 369 -12.97 -3.43 -7.33
N LYS A 370 -12.05 -2.52 -7.01
CA LYS A 370 -12.38 -1.13 -6.71
C LYS A 370 -13.05 -0.46 -7.90
N ALA A 371 -12.48 -0.55 -9.10
CA ALA A 371 -13.04 0.07 -10.31
C ALA A 371 -14.48 -0.42 -10.62
N ILE A 372 -14.74 -1.71 -10.45
CA ILE A 372 -16.08 -2.33 -10.64
C ILE A 372 -17.08 -1.80 -9.61
N LEU A 373 -16.73 -1.83 -8.32
CA LEU A 373 -17.56 -1.31 -7.23
C LEU A 373 -17.81 0.20 -7.37
N TRP A 374 -16.82 0.94 -7.86
CA TRP A 374 -16.93 2.37 -8.14
C TRP A 374 -17.96 2.68 -9.21
N SER A 375 -18.11 1.77 -10.19
CA SER A 375 -19.09 1.87 -11.26
C SER A 375 -20.49 1.40 -10.84
N GLY A 376 -20.69 1.05 -9.56
CA GLY A 376 -21.95 0.54 -9.03
C GLY A 376 -22.32 -0.85 -9.55
N LYS A 377 -21.34 -1.63 -10.02
CA LYS A 377 -21.54 -2.99 -10.54
C LYS A 377 -21.18 -4.02 -9.47
N SER A 378 -21.83 -5.19 -9.53
CA SER A 378 -21.48 -6.33 -8.67
C SER A 378 -20.01 -6.73 -8.91
N PRO A 379 -19.20 -6.96 -7.85
CA PRO A 379 -17.78 -7.33 -7.95
C PRO A 379 -17.51 -8.48 -8.92
N VAL A 380 -18.39 -9.47 -8.90
CA VAL A 380 -18.41 -10.59 -9.85
C VAL A 380 -19.83 -10.77 -10.36
N ALA A 381 -19.97 -11.09 -11.64
CA ALA A 381 -21.27 -11.44 -12.21
C ALA A 381 -21.85 -12.67 -11.51
N ALA A 382 -23.16 -12.65 -11.22
CA ALA A 382 -23.83 -13.75 -10.53
C ALA A 382 -23.62 -15.09 -11.25
N SER A 383 -23.72 -15.12 -12.58
CA SER A 383 -23.47 -16.31 -13.40
C SER A 383 -22.04 -16.85 -13.26
N ARG A 384 -21.03 -15.98 -13.06
CA ARG A 384 -19.65 -16.42 -12.80
C ARG A 384 -19.53 -17.01 -11.40
N MET A 385 -20.15 -16.38 -10.39
CA MET A 385 -20.16 -16.93 -9.03
C MET A 385 -20.91 -18.27 -8.95
N GLU A 386 -21.98 -18.48 -9.72
CA GLU A 386 -22.66 -19.79 -9.81
C GLU A 386 -21.74 -20.88 -10.36
N VAL A 387 -20.86 -20.53 -11.32
CA VAL A 387 -19.84 -21.45 -11.82
C VAL A 387 -18.81 -21.73 -10.73
N LEU A 388 -18.28 -20.68 -10.08
CA LEU A 388 -17.27 -20.83 -9.03
C LEU A 388 -17.76 -21.58 -7.79
N GLU A 389 -19.05 -21.47 -7.47
CA GLU A 389 -19.70 -22.23 -6.40
C GLU A 389 -19.66 -23.73 -6.66
N GLN A 390 -19.65 -24.16 -7.92
CA GLN A 390 -19.65 -25.57 -8.34
C GLN A 390 -18.24 -26.13 -8.58
N GLU A 391 -17.20 -25.29 -8.58
CA GLU A 391 -15.83 -25.72 -8.81
C GLU A 391 -15.31 -26.62 -7.68
N GLU A 392 -14.44 -27.57 -8.02
CA GLU A 392 -13.82 -28.46 -7.02
C GLU A 392 -12.98 -27.66 -6.02
N ASN A 393 -12.37 -26.56 -6.47
CA ASN A 393 -11.57 -25.65 -5.66
C ASN A 393 -12.36 -24.36 -5.35
N PRO A 394 -12.76 -24.11 -4.08
CA PRO A 394 -13.59 -22.96 -3.71
C PRO A 394 -12.83 -21.62 -3.69
N CYS A 395 -11.54 -21.62 -4.00
CA CYS A 395 -10.68 -20.50 -3.63
C CYS A 395 -10.77 -19.28 -4.51
N GLU A 396 -11.09 -19.45 -5.78
CA GLU A 396 -11.35 -18.29 -6.63
C GLU A 396 -12.60 -17.55 -6.13
N ALA A 397 -13.66 -18.26 -5.74
CA ALA A 397 -14.83 -17.63 -5.12
C ALA A 397 -14.47 -16.92 -3.80
N ILE A 398 -13.73 -17.59 -2.90
CA ILE A 398 -13.32 -17.00 -1.62
C ILE A 398 -12.43 -15.76 -1.83
N ALA A 399 -11.51 -15.80 -2.80
CA ALA A 399 -10.65 -14.67 -3.13
C ALA A 399 -11.46 -13.46 -3.64
N ASN A 400 -12.49 -13.67 -4.46
CA ASN A 400 -13.36 -12.58 -4.92
C ASN A 400 -14.16 -11.94 -3.76
N LEU A 401 -14.60 -12.74 -2.78
CA LEU A 401 -15.25 -12.25 -1.56
C LEU A 401 -14.25 -11.44 -0.69
N GLN A 402 -13.02 -11.94 -0.56
CA GLN A 402 -11.93 -11.25 0.14
C GLN A 402 -11.56 -9.92 -0.54
N GLY A 403 -11.38 -9.92 -1.86
CA GLY A 403 -11.06 -8.73 -2.65
C GLY A 403 -12.12 -7.65 -2.50
N THR A 404 -13.40 -8.03 -2.44
CA THR A 404 -14.51 -7.11 -2.20
C THR A 404 -14.36 -6.37 -0.86
N ILE A 405 -14.04 -7.08 0.23
CA ILE A 405 -13.81 -6.48 1.56
C ILE A 405 -12.51 -5.66 1.55
N ALA A 406 -11.46 -6.16 0.90
CA ALA A 406 -10.15 -5.53 0.84
C ALA A 406 -10.18 -4.12 0.22
N VAL A 407 -11.11 -3.86 -0.72
CA VAL A 407 -11.33 -2.50 -1.26
C VAL A 407 -11.69 -1.50 -0.15
N PHE A 408 -12.58 -1.86 0.77
CA PHE A 408 -12.99 -0.98 1.87
C PHE A 408 -11.89 -0.82 2.90
N ASN A 409 -11.19 -1.91 3.23
CA ASN A 409 -10.03 -1.85 4.11
C ASN A 409 -8.93 -0.95 3.54
N TYR A 410 -8.65 -1.05 2.23
CA TYR A 410 -7.71 -0.18 1.54
C TYR A 410 -8.12 1.29 1.63
N LEU A 411 -9.38 1.63 1.30
CA LEU A 411 -9.85 3.02 1.30
C LEU A 411 -10.00 3.63 2.69
N ASN A 412 -10.09 2.80 3.73
CA ASN A 412 -10.13 3.21 5.13
C ASN A 412 -8.78 3.10 5.85
N ASP A 413 -7.73 2.55 5.21
CA ASP A 413 -6.38 2.62 5.75
C ASP A 413 -6.05 4.09 6.05
N PRO A 414 -5.57 4.46 7.25
CA PRO A 414 -5.44 5.86 7.64
C PRO A 414 -4.61 6.72 6.66
N SER A 415 -3.61 6.15 6.00
CA SER A 415 -2.73 6.86 5.07
C SER A 415 -3.38 7.02 3.69
N VAL A 416 -4.02 5.95 3.21
CA VAL A 416 -4.79 5.96 1.95
C VAL A 416 -5.99 6.87 2.10
N HIS A 417 -6.75 6.75 3.20
CA HIS A 417 -7.94 7.52 3.52
C HIS A 417 -7.66 9.03 3.57
N ARG A 418 -6.53 9.42 4.19
CA ARG A 418 -6.08 10.82 4.17
C ARG A 418 -5.88 11.32 2.75
N SER A 419 -5.19 10.55 1.91
CA SER A 419 -4.97 10.90 0.51
C SER A 419 -6.30 10.97 -0.25
N PHE A 420 -7.19 10.00 -0.03
CA PHE A 420 -8.53 9.95 -0.60
C PHE A 420 -9.33 11.24 -0.31
N MET A 421 -9.38 11.67 0.95
CA MET A 421 -10.09 12.88 1.36
C MET A 421 -9.43 14.16 0.84
N ILE A 422 -8.09 14.21 0.78
CA ILE A 422 -7.36 15.34 0.17
C ILE A 422 -7.78 15.50 -1.30
N LEU A 423 -7.77 14.41 -2.08
CA LEU A 423 -8.13 14.45 -3.49
C LEU A 423 -9.59 14.87 -3.68
N ALA A 424 -10.52 14.32 -2.88
CA ALA A 424 -11.94 14.67 -2.94
C ALA A 424 -12.18 16.17 -2.65
N ASN A 425 -11.50 16.71 -1.64
CA ASN A 425 -11.60 18.12 -1.28
C ASN A 425 -10.94 19.05 -2.31
N ARG A 426 -9.81 18.65 -2.91
CA ARG A 426 -9.17 19.40 -4.00
C ARG A 426 -10.07 19.45 -5.23
N LEU A 427 -10.68 18.33 -5.60
CA LEU A 427 -11.60 18.25 -6.73
C LEU A 427 -12.82 19.14 -6.50
N ARG A 428 -13.39 19.11 -5.29
CA ARG A 428 -14.46 20.03 -4.86
C ARG A 428 -14.05 21.50 -4.99
N LYS A 429 -12.81 21.87 -4.63
CA LYS A 429 -12.27 23.23 -4.80
C LYS A 429 -12.18 23.62 -6.28
N VAL A 430 -11.79 22.70 -7.16
CA VAL A 430 -11.85 22.93 -8.62
C VAL A 430 -13.29 23.17 -9.06
N PHE A 431 -14.25 22.33 -8.65
CA PHE A 431 -15.66 22.53 -8.99
C PHE A 431 -16.21 23.87 -8.48
N LYS A 432 -15.79 24.33 -7.31
CA LYS A 432 -16.16 25.66 -6.81
C LYS A 432 -15.63 26.77 -7.71
N LEU A 433 -14.37 26.68 -8.13
CA LEU A 433 -13.77 27.64 -9.07
C LEU A 433 -14.54 27.67 -10.40
N VAL A 434 -14.89 26.51 -10.95
CA VAL A 434 -15.64 26.40 -12.21
C VAL A 434 -17.05 26.97 -12.06
N GLU A 435 -17.75 26.61 -10.99
CA GLU A 435 -19.07 27.13 -10.66
C GLU A 435 -19.07 28.66 -10.56
N ASP A 436 -18.13 29.24 -9.81
CA ASP A 436 -18.02 30.69 -9.62
C ASP A 436 -17.72 31.42 -10.93
N THR A 437 -16.78 30.87 -11.70
CA THR A 437 -16.36 31.44 -12.99
C THR A 437 -17.51 31.45 -13.99
N TYR A 438 -18.25 30.34 -14.10
CA TYR A 438 -19.42 30.23 -14.97
C TYR A 438 -20.54 31.16 -14.51
N ASN A 439 -20.88 31.14 -13.23
CA ASN A 439 -21.98 31.91 -12.64
C ASN A 439 -21.75 33.42 -12.62
N ALA A 440 -20.50 33.87 -12.75
CA ALA A 440 -20.17 35.29 -12.93
C ALA A 440 -20.67 35.84 -14.28
N GLN A 441 -20.84 34.98 -15.28
CA GLN A 441 -21.16 35.36 -16.66
C GLN A 441 -22.51 34.85 -17.15
N HIS A 442 -23.14 33.90 -16.43
CA HIS A 442 -24.34 33.21 -16.89
C HIS A 442 -25.49 33.27 -15.86
N SER A 443 -26.72 33.21 -16.39
CA SER A 443 -27.96 33.07 -15.63
C SER A 443 -28.90 32.12 -16.38
N PRO A 444 -29.58 31.16 -15.70
CA PRO A 444 -29.57 30.92 -14.26
C PRO A 444 -28.24 30.36 -13.75
N ARG A 445 -27.98 30.53 -12.45
CA ARG A 445 -26.76 30.01 -11.80
C ARG A 445 -26.84 28.50 -11.64
N VAL A 446 -25.74 27.81 -11.91
CA VAL A 446 -25.58 26.38 -11.63
C VAL A 446 -25.12 26.16 -10.19
N ARG A 447 -25.37 24.95 -9.67
CA ARG A 447 -24.98 24.53 -8.31
C ARG A 447 -24.17 23.23 -8.37
N LEU A 448 -23.06 23.26 -9.11
CA LEU A 448 -22.17 22.13 -9.34
C LEU A 448 -21.61 21.56 -8.04
N VAL A 449 -21.16 22.40 -7.10
CA VAL A 449 -20.57 21.93 -5.83
C VAL A 449 -21.61 21.21 -4.98
N ARG A 450 -22.85 21.71 -4.95
CA ARG A 450 -23.94 21.05 -4.23
C ARG A 450 -24.33 19.71 -4.89
N ALA A 451 -24.32 19.65 -6.22
CA ALA A 451 -24.54 18.42 -6.95
C ALA A 451 -23.45 17.39 -6.63
N TRP A 452 -22.18 17.81 -6.64
CA TRP A 452 -21.03 16.99 -6.27
C TRP A 452 -21.14 16.46 -4.83
N ASP A 453 -21.37 17.33 -3.85
CA ASP A 453 -21.41 16.94 -2.43
C ASP A 453 -22.49 15.88 -2.16
N LYS A 454 -23.69 16.05 -2.75
CA LYS A 454 -24.77 15.06 -2.65
C LYS A 454 -24.44 13.78 -3.40
N TRP A 455 -23.97 13.88 -4.65
CA TRP A 455 -23.70 12.74 -5.50
C TRP A 455 -22.52 11.89 -5.00
N PHE A 456 -21.44 12.51 -4.52
CA PHE A 456 -20.26 11.81 -4.02
C PHE A 456 -20.58 10.97 -2.77
N ARG A 457 -21.42 11.49 -1.85
CA ARG A 457 -21.93 10.68 -0.72
C ARG A 457 -22.75 9.49 -1.20
N ASN A 458 -23.63 9.71 -2.18
CA ASN A 458 -24.41 8.63 -2.79
C ASN A 458 -23.53 7.59 -3.50
N LEU A 459 -22.47 8.00 -4.20
CA LEU A 459 -21.51 7.08 -4.84
C LEU A 459 -20.91 6.10 -3.82
N LEU A 460 -20.39 6.61 -2.70
CA LEU A 460 -19.77 5.77 -1.68
C LEU A 460 -20.80 4.88 -0.96
N GLY A 461 -22.00 5.39 -0.72
CA GLY A 461 -23.12 4.61 -0.20
C GLY A 461 -23.57 3.50 -1.17
N ASN A 462 -23.56 3.77 -2.47
CA ASN A 462 -23.90 2.80 -3.49
C ASN A 462 -22.83 1.70 -3.60
N SER A 463 -21.53 2.03 -3.57
CA SER A 463 -20.46 1.03 -3.55
C SER A 463 -20.58 0.10 -2.34
N ARG A 464 -20.89 0.66 -1.15
CA ARG A 464 -21.22 -0.13 0.04
C ARG A 464 -22.40 -1.08 -0.21
N PHE A 465 -23.53 -0.54 -0.67
CA PHE A 465 -24.75 -1.31 -0.88
C PHE A 465 -24.54 -2.50 -1.84
N VAL A 466 -23.84 -2.26 -2.95
CA VAL A 466 -23.55 -3.30 -3.94
C VAL A 466 -22.64 -4.38 -3.36
N ALA A 467 -21.62 -4.00 -2.57
CA ALA A 467 -20.74 -4.94 -1.90
C ALA A 467 -21.46 -5.78 -0.84
N GLU A 468 -22.28 -5.17 0.03
CA GLU A 468 -23.07 -5.88 1.04
C GLU A 468 -23.98 -6.92 0.38
N ARG A 469 -24.73 -6.52 -0.65
CA ARG A 469 -25.61 -7.46 -1.37
C ARG A 469 -24.86 -8.63 -1.98
N PHE A 470 -23.69 -8.37 -2.56
CA PHE A 470 -22.85 -9.42 -3.11
C PHE A 470 -22.37 -10.40 -2.03
N LEU A 471 -21.84 -9.88 -0.93
CA LEU A 471 -21.30 -10.70 0.17
C LEU A 471 -22.41 -11.47 0.91
N GLU A 472 -23.55 -10.84 1.17
CA GLU A 472 -24.72 -11.45 1.83
C GLU A 472 -25.31 -12.62 1.01
N GLU A 473 -25.29 -12.51 -0.32
CA GLU A 473 -25.74 -13.58 -1.20
C GLU A 473 -24.73 -14.74 -1.25
N TRP A 474 -23.46 -14.42 -1.44
CA TRP A 474 -22.47 -15.44 -1.83
C TRP A 474 -21.75 -16.10 -0.67
N ILE A 475 -21.55 -15.44 0.48
CA ILE A 475 -20.90 -16.08 1.64
C ILE A 475 -21.70 -17.32 2.10
N PRO A 476 -23.02 -17.25 2.36
CA PRO A 476 -23.79 -18.41 2.83
C PRO A 476 -23.87 -19.54 1.80
N ARG A 477 -23.95 -19.19 0.50
CA ARG A 477 -23.93 -20.17 -0.60
C ARG A 477 -22.60 -20.92 -0.65
N MET A 478 -21.49 -20.19 -0.55
CA MET A 478 -20.16 -20.79 -0.50
C MET A 478 -19.95 -21.66 0.75
N GLU A 479 -20.47 -21.27 1.91
CA GLU A 479 -20.41 -22.12 3.11
C GLU A 479 -21.13 -23.46 2.89
N ALA A 480 -22.33 -23.43 2.29
CA ALA A 480 -23.09 -24.63 1.96
C ALA A 480 -22.38 -25.51 0.92
N SER A 481 -21.83 -24.90 -0.13
CA SER A 481 -21.05 -25.60 -1.16
C SER A 481 -19.82 -26.29 -0.55
N VAL A 482 -18.97 -25.55 0.17
CA VAL A 482 -17.75 -26.08 0.81
C VAL A 482 -18.07 -27.25 1.76
N ALA A 483 -19.13 -27.13 2.57
CA ALA A 483 -19.51 -28.18 3.52
C ALA A 483 -19.85 -29.51 2.81
N THR A 484 -20.52 -29.42 1.66
CA THR A 484 -21.01 -30.59 0.90
C THR A 484 -20.05 -31.07 -0.19
N ASN A 485 -19.04 -30.28 -0.55
CA ASN A 485 -18.08 -30.59 -1.61
C ASN A 485 -17.33 -31.92 -1.33
N PRO A 486 -17.47 -32.97 -2.16
CA PRO A 486 -16.84 -34.26 -1.92
C PRO A 486 -15.35 -34.30 -2.28
N HIS A 487 -14.83 -33.26 -2.96
CA HIS A 487 -13.43 -33.16 -3.40
C HIS A 487 -12.52 -32.55 -2.33
N LEU A 488 -13.09 -31.97 -1.26
CA LEU A 488 -12.36 -31.41 -0.14
C LEU A 488 -12.24 -32.42 1.02
N ASP A 489 -11.05 -32.56 1.58
CA ASP A 489 -10.85 -33.29 2.83
C ASP A 489 -11.36 -32.48 4.06
N LEU A 490 -11.35 -33.10 5.25
CA LEU A 490 -11.90 -32.49 6.45
C LEU A 490 -11.14 -31.24 6.90
N ASP A 491 -9.82 -31.23 6.76
CA ASP A 491 -8.98 -30.10 7.13
C ASP A 491 -9.23 -28.94 6.16
N GLN A 492 -9.37 -29.24 4.87
CA GLN A 492 -9.68 -28.27 3.83
C GLN A 492 -11.05 -27.63 4.08
N LYS A 493 -12.09 -28.43 4.33
CA LYS A 493 -13.41 -27.90 4.67
C LYS A 493 -13.37 -27.00 5.90
N THR A 494 -12.64 -27.42 6.93
CA THR A 494 -12.54 -26.65 8.18
C THR A 494 -11.87 -25.29 7.95
N GLN A 495 -10.81 -25.23 7.15
CA GLN A 495 -10.12 -23.98 6.82
C GLN A 495 -11.00 -23.05 5.96
N SER A 496 -11.58 -23.54 4.86
CA SER A 496 -12.44 -22.71 3.99
C SER A 496 -13.65 -22.16 4.75
N LEU A 497 -14.29 -22.97 5.60
CA LEU A 497 -15.40 -22.51 6.44
C LEU A 497 -14.95 -21.49 7.49
N ALA A 498 -13.76 -21.65 8.06
CA ALA A 498 -13.21 -20.67 8.98
C ALA A 498 -12.96 -19.32 8.29
N GLU A 499 -12.42 -19.33 7.07
CA GLU A 499 -12.24 -18.10 6.28
C GLU A 499 -13.57 -17.44 5.92
N LEU A 500 -14.55 -18.19 5.39
CA LEU A 500 -15.87 -17.64 5.07
C LEU A 500 -16.57 -17.01 6.30
N ARG A 501 -16.42 -17.61 7.49
CA ARG A 501 -16.93 -17.03 8.74
C ARG A 501 -16.21 -15.77 9.15
N LYS A 502 -14.89 -15.65 8.92
CA LYS A 502 -14.17 -14.40 9.13
C LYS A 502 -14.70 -13.32 8.18
N LEU A 503 -14.89 -13.65 6.89
CA LEU A 503 -15.44 -12.71 5.91
C LEU A 503 -16.84 -12.25 6.30
N TYR A 504 -17.66 -13.14 6.85
CA TYR A 504 -18.97 -12.78 7.38
C TYR A 504 -18.87 -11.73 8.51
N ILE A 505 -17.89 -11.85 9.41
CA ILE A 505 -17.65 -10.86 10.47
C ILE A 505 -17.19 -9.53 9.85
N HIS A 506 -16.17 -9.56 8.99
CA HIS A 506 -15.62 -8.37 8.33
C HIS A 506 -16.67 -7.64 7.48
N MET A 507 -17.57 -8.36 6.82
CA MET A 507 -18.69 -7.79 6.09
C MET A 507 -19.54 -6.84 6.95
N HIS A 508 -19.69 -7.12 8.25
CA HIS A 508 -20.49 -6.30 9.17
C HIS A 508 -19.70 -5.19 9.86
N THR A 509 -18.37 -5.28 9.91
CA THR A 509 -17.53 -4.32 10.64
C THR A 509 -16.80 -3.35 9.74
N ASP A 510 -16.45 -3.77 8.52
CA ASP A 510 -15.45 -3.09 7.69
C ASP A 510 -16.01 -2.58 6.36
N ILE A 511 -17.29 -2.86 6.07
CA ILE A 511 -17.94 -2.44 4.82
C ILE A 511 -18.53 -1.02 4.96
N GLY A 512 -18.01 -0.12 4.12
CA GLY A 512 -18.32 1.30 4.10
C GLY A 512 -17.05 2.12 4.01
N ILE A 513 -17.11 3.30 3.41
CA ILE A 513 -15.96 4.20 3.30
C ILE A 513 -16.23 5.39 4.21
N SER A 514 -15.31 5.71 5.12
CA SER A 514 -15.48 6.86 6.00
C SER A 514 -15.58 8.17 5.20
N MET A 515 -16.26 9.15 5.77
CA MET A 515 -16.33 10.53 5.24
C MET A 515 -15.53 11.50 6.11
N ASP A 516 -14.76 10.98 7.07
CA ASP A 516 -14.00 11.79 8.01
C ASP A 516 -12.93 12.61 7.27
N GLY A 517 -13.03 13.93 7.38
CA GLY A 517 -12.15 14.85 6.67
C GLY A 517 -12.69 15.36 5.34
N TYR A 518 -13.87 14.93 4.88
CA TYR A 518 -14.55 15.55 3.73
C TYR A 518 -15.14 16.92 4.09
N GLU A 519 -14.88 17.95 3.26
CA GLU A 519 -15.29 19.35 3.50
C GLU A 519 -16.71 19.67 2.98
N GLY A 520 -17.35 18.76 2.24
CA GLY A 520 -18.68 18.98 1.68
C GLY A 520 -19.81 18.74 2.69
N ASN A 521 -20.88 19.53 2.59
CA ASN A 521 -22.08 19.37 3.43
C ASN A 521 -23.12 18.54 2.70
#